data_AF-A0A8B5X482-F1
#
_entry.id   AF-A0A8B5X482-F1
#
_cell.length_a   1.000
_cell.length_b   1.000
_cell.length_c   1.000
_cell.angle_alpha   90.00
_cell.angle_beta   90.00
_cell.angle_gamma   90.00
#
_symmetry.space_group_name_H-M   'P 1'
#
loop_
_entity.id
_entity.type
_entity.pdbx_description
1 polymer ?
#
loop_
_entity_poly.entity_id
_entity_poly.type
_entity_poly.pdbx_seq_one_letter_code
_entity_poly.pdbx_strand_id
1 'polypeptide(L)'
;MTQSQTLGQVIILNGTPRSGKSSIAGAIQRTFEGVWMNLGVDGFMRMTPERYRPGIGVRPGGERPDLEPVVEKMYRALYESIAAHSRQGLNVVVDVGHHRSIPD
;
A
#
# COMPACT_ATOMS: atom_id res chain seq x y z
N MET A 1 19.92 6.93 27.18
CA MET A 1 20.50 6.34 25.96
C MET A 1 19.47 6.46 24.87
N THR A 2 19.60 7.44 23.97
CA THR A 2 18.79 7.52 22.75
C THR A 2 19.30 6.42 21.83
N GLN A 3 18.59 5.29 21.76
CA GLN A 3 18.81 4.37 20.64
C GLN A 3 18.58 5.17 19.38
N SER A 4 19.58 5.21 18.49
CA SER A 4 19.41 5.67 17.12
C SER A 4 18.32 4.80 16.50
N GLN A 5 17.08 5.26 16.52
CA GLN A 5 15.98 4.55 15.87
C GLN A 5 16.27 4.59 14.38
N THR A 6 16.85 3.51 13.87
CA THR A 6 17.04 3.34 12.43
C THR A 6 15.68 3.23 11.79
N LEU A 7 15.40 4.10 10.82
CA LEU A 7 14.17 4.03 10.04
C LEU A 7 14.03 2.63 9.42
N GLY A 8 12.82 2.08 9.49
CA GLY A 8 12.48 0.86 8.79
C GLY A 8 12.52 1.08 7.27
N GLN A 9 12.91 0.05 6.53
CA GLN A 9 12.97 0.09 5.08
C GLN A 9 11.58 0.03 4.47
N VAL A 10 11.38 0.73 3.35
CA VAL A 10 10.13 0.71 2.60
C VAL A 10 10.40 0.22 1.19
N ILE A 11 9.73 -0.86 0.78
CA ILE A 11 9.76 -1.41 -0.57
C ILE A 11 8.37 -1.24 -1.20
N ILE A 12 8.30 -0.55 -2.34
CA ILE A 12 7.05 -0.37 -3.10
C ILE A 12 7.08 -1.27 -4.33
N LEU A 13 6.16 -2.22 -4.37
CA LEU A 13 5.87 -3.08 -5.51
C LEU A 13 4.72 -2.43 -6.30
N ASN A 14 5.04 -1.72 -7.37
CA ASN A 14 4.04 -1.16 -8.29
C ASN A 14 3.88 -2.04 -9.53
N GLY A 15 2.65 -2.31 -9.96
CA GLY A 15 2.39 -3.11 -11.15
C GLY A 15 0.92 -3.35 -11.42
N THR A 16 0.60 -3.90 -12.59
CA THR A 16 -0.76 -4.23 -13.00
C THR A 16 -1.39 -5.34 -12.13
N PRO A 17 -2.73 -5.48 -12.08
CA PRO A 17 -3.36 -6.59 -11.37
C PRO A 17 -2.88 -7.94 -11.89
N ARG A 18 -2.71 -8.91 -10.97
CA ARG A 18 -2.19 -10.26 -11.24
C ARG A 18 -0.72 -10.34 -11.70
N SER A 19 0.07 -9.27 -11.58
CA SER A 19 1.51 -9.28 -11.90
C SER A 19 2.40 -10.01 -10.87
N GLY A 20 1.82 -10.63 -9.84
CA GLY A 20 2.57 -11.37 -8.80
C GLY A 20 3.07 -10.55 -7.62
N LYS A 21 2.65 -9.29 -7.45
CA LYS A 21 3.10 -8.43 -6.33
C LYS A 21 2.85 -9.03 -4.95
N SER A 22 1.64 -9.55 -4.70
CA SER A 22 1.31 -10.15 -3.40
C SER A 22 2.18 -11.39 -3.11
N SER A 23 2.58 -12.14 -4.14
CA SER A 23 3.52 -13.27 -4.00
C SER A 23 4.93 -12.81 -3.62
N ILE A 24 5.42 -11.73 -4.24
CA ILE A 24 6.72 -11.12 -3.92
C ILE A 24 6.71 -10.53 -2.51
N ALA A 25 5.64 -9.81 -2.13
CA ALA A 25 5.45 -9.30 -0.78
C ALA A 25 5.50 -10.44 0.25
N GLY A 26 4.78 -11.54 -0.02
CA GLY A 26 4.83 -12.72 0.84
C GLY A 26 6.23 -13.35 0.90
N ALA A 27 7.00 -13.34 -0.19
CA ALA A 27 8.38 -13.83 -0.18
C ALA A 27 9.27 -12.95 0.71
N ILE A 28 9.19 -11.62 0.56
CA ILE A 28 9.91 -10.65 1.41
C ILE A 28 9.61 -10.90 2.89
N GLN A 29 8.33 -11.03 3.25
CA GLN A 29 7.94 -11.30 4.64
C GLN A 29 8.50 -12.61 5.20
N ARG A 30 8.74 -13.61 4.36
CA ARG A 30 9.26 -14.93 4.78
C ARG A 30 10.79 -14.99 4.82
N THR A 31 11.47 -14.24 3.97
CA THR A 31 12.91 -14.46 3.72
C THR A 31 13.80 -13.30 4.13
N PHE A 32 13.27 -12.08 4.32
CA PHE A 32 14.08 -10.94 4.74
C PHE A 32 14.19 -10.89 6.27
N GLU A 33 15.33 -10.42 6.76
CA GLU A 33 15.53 -10.20 8.19
C GLU A 33 14.65 -9.07 8.73
N GLY A 34 14.28 -9.17 10.01
CA GLY A 34 13.44 -8.20 10.71
C GLY A 34 11.94 -8.36 10.44
N VAL A 35 11.15 -7.42 10.96
CA VAL A 35 9.69 -7.45 10.84
C VAL A 35 9.26 -6.68 9.59
N TRP A 36 8.64 -7.39 8.64
CA TRP A 36 8.10 -6.84 7.40
C TRP A 36 6.58 -6.82 7.39
N MET A 37 6.00 -5.62 7.40
CA MET A 37 4.56 -5.40 7.32
C MET A 37 4.14 -5.26 5.86
N ASN A 38 3.10 -5.98 5.44
CA ASN A 38 2.48 -5.75 4.12
C ASN A 38 1.32 -4.75 4.25
N LEU A 39 1.50 -3.55 3.68
CA LEU A 39 0.46 -2.52 3.55
C LEU A 39 0.03 -2.40 2.08
N GLY A 40 -0.60 -3.45 1.56
CA GLY A 40 -0.95 -3.59 0.14
C GLY A 40 -2.45 -3.49 -0.17
N VAL A 41 -2.79 -3.54 -1.47
CA VAL A 41 -4.16 -3.41 -2.00
C VAL A 41 -5.11 -4.42 -1.39
N ASP A 42 -4.66 -5.66 -1.20
CA ASP A 42 -5.49 -6.75 -0.68
C ASP A 42 -5.82 -6.53 0.81
N GLY A 43 -4.83 -6.09 1.60
CA GLY A 43 -5.03 -5.74 3.00
C GLY A 43 -5.96 -4.55 3.16
N PHE A 44 -5.75 -3.51 2.34
CA PHE A 44 -6.57 -2.32 2.33
C PHE A 44 -8.02 -2.61 1.91
N MET A 45 -8.22 -3.47 0.91
CA MET A 45 -9.55 -3.88 0.48
C MET A 45 -10.30 -4.63 1.59
N ARG A 46 -9.62 -5.49 2.37
CA ARG A 46 -10.23 -6.20 3.51
C ARG A 46 -10.68 -5.26 4.63
N MET A 47 -9.88 -4.22 4.95
CA MET A 47 -10.27 -3.21 5.96
C MET A 47 -11.33 -2.23 5.46
N THR A 48 -11.47 -2.07 4.14
CA THR A 48 -12.41 -1.12 3.54
C THR A 48 -13.86 -1.62 3.68
N PRO A 49 -14.80 -0.79 4.19
CA PRO A 49 -16.22 -1.15 4.22
C PRO A 49 -16.74 -1.51 2.84
N GLU A 50 -17.65 -2.48 2.76
CA GLU A 50 -18.10 -3.08 1.49
C GLU A 50 -18.56 -2.04 0.45
N ARG A 51 -19.34 -1.03 0.86
CA ARG A 51 -19.83 0.05 -0.02
C ARG A 51 -18.73 0.89 -0.70
N TYR A 52 -17.52 0.89 -0.14
CA TYR A 52 -16.36 1.61 -0.66
C TYR A 52 -15.30 0.69 -1.29
N ARG A 53 -15.54 -0.63 -1.35
CA ARG A 53 -14.61 -1.54 -2.03
C ARG A 53 -14.64 -1.29 -3.54
N PRO A 54 -13.49 -1.46 -4.24
CA PRO A 54 -12.22 -2.01 -3.76
C PRO A 54 -11.29 -1.00 -3.05
N GLY A 55 -11.76 0.21 -2.71
CA GLY A 55 -10.94 1.23 -2.04
C GLY A 55 -9.79 1.69 -2.94
N ILE A 56 -8.55 1.63 -2.47
CA ILE A 56 -7.36 1.99 -3.25
C ILE A 56 -7.16 1.14 -4.52
N GLY A 57 -7.91 0.04 -4.68
CA GLY A 57 -7.94 -0.75 -5.92
C GLY A 57 -8.82 -0.16 -7.04
N VAL A 58 -9.55 0.94 -6.81
CA VAL A 58 -10.33 1.63 -7.84
C VAL A 58 -9.38 2.21 -8.89
N ARG A 59 -9.68 1.97 -10.17
CA ARG A 59 -8.91 2.55 -11.28
C ARG A 59 -9.49 3.92 -11.67
N PRO A 60 -8.65 4.91 -12.01
CA PRO A 60 -9.11 6.18 -12.57
C PRO A 60 -9.96 5.94 -13.82
N GLY A 61 -11.11 6.63 -13.92
CA GLY A 61 -12.05 6.44 -15.04
C GLY A 61 -12.69 5.05 -15.10
N GLY A 62 -12.60 4.28 -14.00
CA GLY A 62 -13.17 2.94 -13.88
C GLY A 62 -14.65 2.93 -13.50
N GLU A 63 -15.11 1.78 -13.00
CA GLU A 63 -16.53 1.50 -12.74
C GLU A 63 -17.13 2.26 -11.54
N ARG A 64 -16.31 2.98 -10.77
CA ARG A 64 -16.71 3.66 -9.52
C ARG A 64 -16.18 5.09 -9.43
N PRO A 65 -16.54 6.00 -10.36
CA PRO A 65 -16.13 7.39 -10.33
C PRO A 65 -16.63 8.12 -9.07
N ASP A 66 -17.77 7.67 -8.51
CA ASP A 66 -18.34 8.16 -7.25
C ASP A 66 -17.38 8.00 -6.05
N LEU A 67 -16.43 7.07 -6.13
CA LEU A 67 -15.46 6.81 -5.07
C LEU A 67 -14.15 7.59 -5.20
N GLU A 68 -13.85 8.21 -6.35
CA GLU A 68 -12.56 8.85 -6.61
C GLU A 68 -12.13 9.83 -5.49
N PRO A 69 -12.99 10.72 -4.97
CA PRO A 69 -12.60 11.64 -3.89
C PRO A 69 -12.22 10.94 -2.57
N VAL A 70 -12.83 9.80 -2.26
CA VAL A 70 -12.49 9.04 -1.06
C VAL A 70 -11.27 8.14 -1.28
N VAL A 71 -11.07 7.64 -2.50
CA VAL A 71 -9.90 6.86 -2.90
C VAL A 71 -8.62 7.70 -2.73
N GLU A 72 -8.64 8.98 -3.12
CA GLU A 72 -7.49 9.87 -2.90
C GLU A 72 -7.13 9.98 -1.41
N LYS A 73 -8.14 10.16 -0.55
CA LYS A 73 -7.96 10.20 0.92
C LYS A 73 -7.40 8.88 1.45
N MET A 74 -7.86 7.75 0.93
CA MET A 74 -7.36 6.43 1.31
C MET A 74 -5.89 6.24 0.92
N TYR A 75 -5.46 6.71 -0.26
CA TYR A 75 -4.05 6.71 -0.66
C TYR A 75 -3.20 7.58 0.25
N ARG A 76 -3.65 8.79 0.60
CA ARG A 76 -2.94 9.67 1.56
C ARG A 76 -2.76 8.97 2.91
N ALA A 77 -3.82 8.38 3.45
CA ALA A 77 -3.78 7.63 4.71
C ALA A 77 -2.86 6.40 4.63
N LEU A 78 -2.82 5.70 3.49
CA LEU A 78 -1.88 4.60 3.25
C LEU A 78 -0.43 5.09 3.36
N TYR A 79 -0.08 6.20 2.70
CA TYR A 79 1.29 6.73 2.74
C TYR A 79 1.69 7.23 4.13
N GLU A 80 0.77 7.87 4.85
CA GLU A 80 1.00 8.26 6.24
C GLU A 80 1.22 7.04 7.14
N SER A 81 0.46 5.96 6.93
CA SER A 81 0.66 4.69 7.64
C SER A 81 2.02 4.08 7.33
N ILE A 82 2.44 4.02 6.07
CA ILE A 82 3.77 3.53 5.65
C ILE A 82 4.87 4.33 6.35
N ALA A 83 4.78 5.66 6.33
CA ALA A 83 5.74 6.54 6.97
C ALA A 83 5.78 6.32 8.50
N ALA A 84 4.62 6.14 9.14
CA ALA A 84 4.53 5.89 10.57
C ALA A 84 5.24 4.58 10.97
N HIS A 85 5.05 3.49 10.22
CA HIS A 85 5.72 2.21 10.46
C HIS A 85 7.25 2.34 10.35
N SER A 86 7.73 2.96 9.25
CA SER A 86 9.16 3.20 9.04
C SER A 86 9.77 4.04 10.17
N ARG A 87 9.09 5.10 10.61
CA ARG A 87 9.54 5.94 11.74
C ARG A 87 9.62 5.21 13.08
N GLN A 88 8.91 4.08 13.24
CA GLN A 88 8.99 3.21 14.42
C GLN A 88 9.97 2.04 14.23
N GLY A 89 10.77 2.05 13.15
CA GLY A 89 11.75 1.00 12.86
C GLY A 89 11.17 -0.26 12.22
N LEU A 90 9.90 -0.26 11.80
CA LEU A 90 9.28 -1.40 11.11
C LEU A 90 9.50 -1.32 9.61
N ASN A 91 9.93 -2.43 8.99
CA ASN A 91 10.04 -2.51 7.55
C ASN A 91 8.65 -2.69 6.93
N VAL A 92 8.46 -2.15 5.73
CA VAL A 92 7.18 -2.17 5.03
C VAL A 92 7.40 -2.61 3.59
N VAL A 93 6.62 -3.60 3.16
CA VAL A 93 6.42 -3.91 1.74
C VAL A 93 5.01 -3.45 1.35
N VAL A 94 4.90 -2.78 0.21
CA VAL A 94 3.65 -2.16 -0.25
C VAL A 94 3.34 -2.71 -1.64
N ASP A 95 2.26 -3.48 -1.79
CA ASP A 95 1.76 -3.87 -3.12
C ASP A 95 0.63 -2.93 -3.59
N VAL A 96 0.88 -2.22 -4.69
CA VAL A 96 -0.03 -1.15 -5.17
C VAL A 96 -0.08 -1.12 -6.70
N GLY A 97 -1.12 -0.48 -7.23
CA GLY A 97 -1.25 -0.16 -8.65
C GLY A 97 -1.35 1.34 -8.81
N HIS A 98 -0.22 2.04 -8.90
CA HIS A 98 -0.21 3.46 -9.23
C HIS A 98 -0.54 3.64 -10.70
N HIS A 99 -1.58 4.41 -10.93
CA HIS A 99 -2.01 4.80 -12.26
C HIS A 99 -1.65 6.28 -12.44
N ARG A 100 -0.99 6.61 -13.56
CA ARG A 100 -0.86 8.00 -13.99
C ARG A 100 -2.13 8.33 -14.77
N SER A 101 -2.95 9.26 -14.26
CA SER A 101 -3.86 10.00 -15.13
C SER A 101 -2.98 10.87 -16.02
N ILE A 102 -2.96 10.62 -17.32
CA ILE A 102 -2.50 11.62 -18.29
C ILE A 102 -3.70 12.58 -18.40
N PRO A 103 -3.58 13.86 -18.02
CA PRO A 103 -4.60 14.83 -18.35
C PRO A 103 -4.63 14.95 -19.88
N ASP A 104 -5.82 14.93 -20.47
CA ASP A 104 -6.02 15.37 -21.85
C ASP A 104 -5.60 16.84 -22.04
#